data_AF-A0A4S4MQV5-F1
#
_entry.id   AF-A0A4S4MQV5-F1
#
_cell.length_a   1.000
_cell.length_b   1.000
_cell.length_c   1.000
_cell.angle_alpha   90.00
_cell.angle_beta   90.00
_cell.angle_gamma   90.00
#
_symmetry.space_group_name_H-M   'P 1'
#
loop_
_entity.id
_entity.type
_entity.pdbx_description
1 polymer ?
#
loop_
_entity_poly.entity_id
_entity_poly.type
_entity_poly.pdbx_seq_one_letter_code
_entity_poly.pdbx_strand_id
1 'polypeptide(L)'
;MASPGKEREKDIASEEVKDVDDEESGSEDDEEIDHTLPEASTPSTSNKKKKKQSKAMRALNALRGKDNIPQELVDVVLDKVKTEHGDSLPDANEANVRAALQQMKIRDVLQGKSGIGGKNKKDVGTHKFWSTQPVPQLGEAAYEEDGYIEAPKPSEEVRQDPYPLPKEFVWSTLDLTDDAQLRELWELLSANYVEDDDASFRFQYSAEFLRWALQPPGYHKEWHVGVRVASNKKLVAFVAAFPINLRVRANLLRASEVNFLCVHKKLRSKRLAPVLIKEVTRQCHLKGVFQALYTAGALLPTPVSTCRYNHRCLNIPKLVNVRFTYVPSNMTLARMIRINKVPEHPRLLDRGLREMEEKDLLEVAALYAKYMQRFDMRLEFTSEEVRHHFLSGRGEGPGEKESWKKPRPGQVVWTYVIENPTTHKITDFFSFYSLPSSIIGHPKHDVLNAAYLYYYATDVAFEEGAEESGRLKKRLEELIGDCLSVADQAKFDVVNGLSLMDNRYFLQDLKFGLGDGLLNFYLFNWRTAPLAGLNAVGGTDAVLLVLYKLCYVGGRSDKI
;
A
#
# COMPACT_ATOMS: atom_id res chain seq x y z
N MET A 1 9.52 -59.57 -54.53
CA MET A 1 10.91 -59.05 -54.49
C MET A 1 10.95 -58.06 -53.33
N ALA A 2 11.20 -58.55 -52.10
CA ALA A 2 12.50 -58.68 -51.42
C ALA A 2 12.87 -57.40 -50.62
N SER A 3 12.77 -57.52 -49.29
CA SER A 3 13.37 -56.67 -48.23
C SER A 3 14.89 -56.94 -48.11
N PRO A 4 15.69 -56.56 -47.05
CA PRO A 4 15.46 -55.74 -45.83
C PRO A 4 16.69 -54.88 -45.31
N GLY A 5 16.54 -54.23 -44.13
CA GLY A 5 17.62 -53.87 -43.15
C GLY A 5 17.34 -52.53 -42.40
N LYS A 6 16.94 -52.41 -41.11
CA LYS A 6 17.56 -52.68 -39.77
C LYS A 6 18.92 -51.99 -39.59
N GLU A 7 19.15 -51.03 -38.67
CA GLU A 7 19.40 -51.13 -37.20
C GLU A 7 19.73 -49.70 -36.63
N ARG A 8 19.22 -49.24 -35.47
CA ARG A 8 19.69 -49.27 -34.04
C ARG A 8 20.22 -47.95 -33.45
N GLU A 9 19.87 -47.80 -32.16
CA GLU A 9 20.22 -46.85 -31.08
C GLU A 9 21.71 -46.54 -30.85
N LYS A 10 21.99 -45.40 -30.16
CA LYS A 10 22.73 -45.41 -28.88
C LYS A 10 22.72 -44.06 -28.13
N ASP A 11 22.47 -44.15 -26.83
CA ASP A 11 22.81 -43.21 -25.75
C ASP A 11 24.32 -42.90 -25.67
N ILE A 12 24.72 -41.84 -24.94
CA ILE A 12 25.58 -41.89 -23.72
C ILE A 12 26.07 -40.50 -23.24
N ALA A 13 25.91 -40.31 -21.92
CA ALA A 13 26.72 -39.63 -20.88
C ALA A 13 26.87 -38.10 -20.75
N SER A 14 26.49 -37.73 -19.52
CA SER A 14 27.06 -36.76 -18.58
C SER A 14 28.58 -36.55 -18.59
N GLU A 15 28.99 -35.29 -18.41
CA GLU A 15 30.30 -34.94 -17.84
C GLU A 15 30.13 -34.03 -16.62
N GLU A 16 30.66 -34.51 -15.49
CA GLU A 16 31.00 -33.75 -14.29
C GLU A 16 32.32 -32.98 -14.53
N VAL A 17 32.42 -31.76 -13.98
CA VAL A 17 33.68 -31.06 -13.72
C VAL A 17 33.53 -30.40 -12.35
N LYS A 18 33.95 -31.07 -11.28
CA LYS A 18 35.27 -30.99 -10.60
C LYS A 18 35.55 -29.63 -9.95
N ASP A 19 35.38 -29.64 -8.63
CA ASP A 19 36.01 -28.75 -7.65
C ASP A 19 37.53 -28.72 -7.82
N VAL A 20 38.09 -27.53 -7.63
CA VAL A 20 39.52 -27.32 -7.39
C VAL A 20 39.63 -26.43 -6.16
N ASP A 21 40.15 -27.05 -5.09
CA ASP A 21 40.72 -26.40 -3.91
C ASP A 21 41.88 -25.48 -4.30
N ASP A 22 42.01 -24.35 -3.60
CA ASP A 22 43.30 -23.69 -3.40
C ASP A 22 43.40 -23.28 -1.93
N GLU A 23 44.44 -23.79 -1.29
CA GLU A 23 44.79 -23.64 0.12
C GLU A 23 45.42 -22.28 0.47
N GLU A 24 45.12 -21.88 1.71
CA GLU A 24 45.88 -21.16 2.74
C GLU A 24 47.09 -20.24 2.41
N SER A 25 47.05 -19.07 3.06
CA SER A 25 48.18 -18.54 3.84
C SER A 25 47.64 -17.78 5.07
N GLY A 26 48.13 -18.12 6.27
CA GLY A 26 47.74 -17.56 7.59
C GLY A 26 48.13 -16.09 7.81
N SER A 27 48.03 -15.49 9.01
CA SER A 27 47.88 -15.98 10.40
C SER A 27 47.53 -14.79 11.33
N GLU A 28 47.10 -15.10 12.58
CA GLU A 28 47.20 -14.28 13.83
C GLU A 28 46.25 -13.05 13.96
N ASP A 29 45.52 -12.77 15.05
CA ASP A 29 45.54 -13.19 16.47
C ASP A 29 44.12 -13.05 17.08
N ASP A 30 43.75 -13.97 18.00
CA ASP A 30 42.66 -13.83 18.97
C ASP A 30 43.28 -13.91 20.38
N GLU A 31 43.10 -12.89 21.22
CA GLU A 31 43.40 -12.96 22.66
C GLU A 31 42.10 -13.14 23.47
N GLU A 32 42.03 -14.26 24.20
CA GLU A 32 41.14 -14.47 25.34
C GLU A 32 41.65 -13.70 26.58
N ILE A 33 40.73 -13.13 27.37
CA ILE A 33 40.97 -12.92 28.82
C ILE A 33 39.76 -13.43 29.60
N ASP A 34 39.98 -14.55 30.30
CA ASP A 34 39.17 -15.10 31.40
C ASP A 34 39.35 -14.28 32.68
N HIS A 35 38.29 -14.14 33.49
CA HIS A 35 38.39 -14.15 34.96
C HIS A 35 37.04 -14.53 35.61
N THR A 36 36.90 -15.82 35.90
CA THR A 36 36.46 -16.46 37.17
C THR A 36 35.80 -15.60 38.28
N LEU A 37 34.67 -16.12 38.81
CA LEU A 37 34.04 -15.78 40.10
C LEU A 37 34.06 -17.03 41.02
N PRO A 38 34.14 -16.89 42.36
CA PRO A 38 33.76 -17.97 43.27
C PRO A 38 32.41 -17.73 43.97
N GLU A 39 31.71 -18.84 44.24
CA GLU A 39 30.43 -18.96 44.95
C GLU A 39 30.54 -18.76 46.48
N ALA A 40 29.42 -18.36 47.13
CA ALA A 40 28.87 -19.06 48.30
C ALA A 40 27.49 -18.53 48.80
N SER A 41 26.52 -19.45 48.90
CA SER A 41 25.47 -19.62 49.94
C SER A 41 24.22 -18.70 50.05
N THR A 42 23.13 -19.32 50.52
CA THR A 42 21.66 -19.09 50.35
C THR A 42 20.98 -18.37 51.56
N PRO A 43 19.63 -18.31 51.70
CA PRO A 43 18.54 -17.80 50.84
C PRO A 43 17.60 -16.80 51.57
N SER A 44 16.91 -15.89 50.87
CA SER A 44 15.73 -15.21 51.45
C SER A 44 14.63 -14.86 50.43
N THR A 45 13.40 -14.88 50.94
CA THR A 45 12.09 -15.05 50.32
C THR A 45 11.55 -13.85 49.53
N SER A 46 12.41 -13.02 48.94
CA SER A 46 12.02 -11.93 48.02
C SER A 46 11.96 -12.34 46.54
N ASN A 47 12.40 -13.56 46.21
CA ASN A 47 12.67 -13.95 44.83
C ASN A 47 11.45 -14.34 43.99
N LYS A 48 10.27 -14.64 44.54
CA LYS A 48 9.08 -15.00 43.73
C LYS A 48 8.36 -13.78 43.10
N LYS A 49 8.22 -12.67 43.84
CA LYS A 49 7.63 -11.41 43.31
C LYS A 49 8.60 -10.72 42.34
N LYS A 50 9.90 -10.68 42.67
CA LYS A 50 10.96 -10.23 41.75
C LYS A 50 11.11 -11.13 40.52
N LYS A 51 10.94 -12.47 40.61
CA LYS A 51 10.92 -13.36 39.42
C LYS A 51 9.76 -13.05 38.47
N LYS A 52 8.52 -12.89 38.98
CA LYS A 52 7.35 -12.55 38.15
C LYS A 52 7.48 -11.16 37.50
N GLN A 53 7.94 -10.15 38.24
CA GLN A 53 8.24 -8.82 37.66
C GLN A 53 9.41 -8.88 36.65
N SER A 54 10.45 -9.66 36.90
CA SER A 54 11.56 -9.81 35.94
C SER A 54 11.18 -10.61 34.69
N LYS A 55 10.26 -11.57 34.81
CA LYS A 55 9.68 -12.30 33.67
C LYS A 55 8.76 -11.40 32.85
N ALA A 56 7.89 -10.63 33.50
CA ALA A 56 7.06 -9.63 32.83
C ALA A 56 7.91 -8.56 32.14
N MET A 57 9.00 -8.11 32.76
CA MET A 57 9.94 -7.14 32.18
C MET A 57 10.83 -7.75 31.08
N ARG A 58 11.20 -9.03 31.17
CA ARG A 58 11.84 -9.79 30.06
C ARG A 58 10.86 -10.01 28.89
N ALA A 59 9.59 -10.29 29.17
CA ALA A 59 8.54 -10.40 28.17
C ALA A 59 8.24 -9.03 27.53
N LEU A 60 8.26 -7.95 28.32
CA LEU A 60 8.14 -6.58 27.84
C LEU A 60 9.33 -6.18 26.95
N ASN A 61 10.54 -6.66 27.28
CA ASN A 61 11.73 -6.48 26.45
C ASN A 61 11.75 -7.41 25.23
N ALA A 62 11.09 -8.57 25.28
CA ALA A 62 10.93 -9.52 24.18
C ALA A 62 9.81 -9.11 23.19
N LEU A 63 9.00 -8.09 23.51
CA LEU A 63 8.12 -7.39 22.55
C LEU A 63 8.92 -6.60 21.50
N ARG A 64 10.23 -6.41 21.70
CA ARG A 64 11.11 -5.75 20.72
C ARG A 64 11.32 -6.67 19.52
N GLY A 65 10.62 -6.38 18.42
CA GLY A 65 10.87 -7.00 17.12
C GLY A 65 10.14 -8.30 16.81
N LYS A 66 9.03 -8.61 17.49
CA LYS A 66 8.12 -9.72 17.10
C LYS A 66 6.70 -9.21 16.84
N ASP A 67 6.08 -9.69 15.77
CA ASP A 67 4.77 -9.21 15.29
C ASP A 67 3.58 -9.72 16.10
N ASN A 68 3.76 -10.81 16.84
CA ASN A 68 2.72 -11.38 17.71
C ASN A 68 2.86 -10.93 19.17
N ILE A 69 1.73 -10.53 19.79
CA ILE A 69 1.65 -10.28 21.24
C ILE A 69 1.84 -11.62 21.97
N PRO A 70 2.90 -11.79 22.78
CA PRO A 70 3.17 -13.03 23.49
C PRO A 70 1.98 -13.42 24.38
N GLN A 71 1.60 -14.70 24.35
CA GLN A 71 0.53 -15.24 25.20
C GLN A 71 0.73 -14.90 26.68
N GLU A 72 1.98 -14.97 27.14
CA GLU A 72 2.35 -14.66 28.52
C GLU A 72 1.96 -13.23 28.96
N LEU A 73 1.97 -12.25 28.04
CA LEU A 73 1.57 -10.88 28.36
C LEU A 73 0.04 -10.76 28.43
N VAL A 74 -0.67 -11.45 27.53
CA VAL A 74 -2.14 -11.52 27.52
C VAL A 74 -2.64 -12.19 28.81
N ASP A 75 -1.98 -13.29 29.20
CA ASP A 75 -2.29 -14.01 30.45
C ASP A 75 -2.04 -13.13 31.67
N VAL A 76 -0.94 -12.35 31.71
CA VAL A 76 -0.66 -11.41 32.81
C VAL A 76 -1.68 -10.28 32.90
N VAL A 77 -2.14 -9.76 31.77
CA VAL A 77 -3.17 -8.70 31.74
C VAL A 77 -4.53 -9.27 32.14
N LEU A 78 -4.89 -10.46 31.66
CA LEU A 78 -6.11 -11.17 32.08
C LEU A 78 -6.10 -11.49 33.57
N ASP A 79 -4.98 -11.98 34.10
CA ASP A 79 -4.82 -12.30 35.53
C ASP A 79 -4.95 -11.04 36.41
N LYS A 80 -4.42 -9.90 35.93
CA LYS A 80 -4.60 -8.58 36.58
C LYS A 80 -6.04 -8.09 36.54
N VAL A 81 -6.70 -8.16 35.39
CA VAL A 81 -8.10 -7.72 35.24
C VAL A 81 -9.02 -8.57 36.12
N LYS A 82 -8.78 -9.88 36.21
CA LYS A 82 -9.51 -10.79 37.10
C LYS A 82 -9.25 -10.52 38.58
N THR A 83 -8.03 -10.15 38.95
CA THR A 83 -7.69 -9.80 40.34
C THR A 83 -8.19 -8.43 40.77
N GLU A 84 -8.30 -7.46 39.85
CA GLU A 84 -8.78 -6.09 40.14
C GLU A 84 -10.31 -5.94 40.03
N HIS A 85 -10.97 -6.73 39.17
CA HIS A 85 -12.41 -6.56 38.87
C HIS A 85 -13.26 -7.83 39.07
N GLY A 86 -12.68 -8.94 39.52
CA GLY A 86 -13.39 -10.21 39.79
C GLY A 86 -13.75 -11.00 38.52
N ASP A 87 -14.09 -12.28 38.70
CA ASP A 87 -14.29 -13.27 37.61
C ASP A 87 -15.55 -13.07 36.74
N SER A 88 -16.24 -11.92 36.85
CA SER A 88 -17.60 -11.71 36.29
C SER A 88 -17.70 -10.61 35.23
N LEU A 89 -16.65 -10.42 34.41
CA LEU A 89 -16.69 -9.56 33.22
C LEU A 89 -16.70 -10.42 31.93
N PRO A 90 -17.82 -10.50 31.19
CA PRO A 90 -17.92 -11.24 29.93
C PRO A 90 -16.94 -10.79 28.83
N ASP A 91 -16.52 -9.53 28.89
CA ASP A 91 -15.66 -8.90 27.88
C ASP A 91 -14.15 -9.00 28.18
N ALA A 92 -13.75 -9.51 29.34
CA ALA A 92 -12.34 -9.72 29.70
C ALA A 92 -11.82 -11.06 29.16
N ASN A 93 -11.94 -11.28 27.85
CA ASN A 93 -11.41 -12.45 27.17
C ASN A 93 -10.12 -12.15 26.39
N GLU A 94 -9.38 -13.20 26.07
CA GLU A 94 -8.08 -13.13 25.39
C GLU A 94 -8.12 -12.37 24.06
N ALA A 95 -9.21 -12.51 23.28
CA ALA A 95 -9.37 -11.81 22.01
C ALA A 95 -9.49 -10.30 22.20
N ASN A 96 -10.30 -9.86 23.17
CA ASN A 96 -10.50 -8.45 23.47
C ASN A 96 -9.25 -7.79 24.07
N VAL A 97 -8.52 -8.50 24.94
CA VAL A 97 -7.25 -8.01 25.50
C VAL A 97 -6.18 -7.87 24.41
N ARG A 98 -6.08 -8.84 23.49
CA ARG A 98 -5.18 -8.70 22.32
C ARG A 98 -5.58 -7.54 21.43
N ALA A 99 -6.86 -7.37 21.13
CA ALA A 99 -7.34 -6.27 20.31
C ALA A 99 -7.02 -4.91 20.94
N ALA A 100 -7.23 -4.75 22.26
CA ALA A 100 -6.91 -3.54 22.99
C ALA A 100 -5.39 -3.26 23.02
N LEU A 101 -4.57 -4.28 23.26
CA LEU A 101 -3.10 -4.13 23.25
C LEU A 101 -2.55 -3.82 21.85
N GLN A 102 -3.15 -4.38 20.79
CA GLN A 102 -2.85 -4.01 19.41
C GLN A 102 -3.23 -2.55 19.17
N GLN A 103 -4.44 -2.12 19.55
CA GLN A 103 -4.88 -0.73 19.44
C GLN A 103 -3.94 0.23 20.18
N MET A 104 -3.44 -0.14 21.37
CA MET A 104 -2.45 0.64 22.11
C MET A 104 -1.10 0.71 21.38
N LYS A 105 -0.59 -0.41 20.84
CA LYS A 105 0.65 -0.44 20.04
C LYS A 105 0.53 0.46 18.81
N ILE A 106 -0.62 0.44 18.15
CA ILE A 106 -0.92 1.31 17.00
C ILE A 106 -1.00 2.78 17.44
N ARG A 107 -1.64 3.07 18.58
CA ARG A 107 -1.71 4.43 19.15
C ARG A 107 -0.34 4.97 19.51
N ASP A 108 0.56 4.15 20.06
CA ASP A 108 1.93 4.55 20.40
C ASP A 108 2.80 4.76 19.15
N VAL A 109 2.52 4.04 18.06
CA VAL A 109 3.13 4.29 16.74
C VAL A 109 2.66 5.62 16.14
N LEU A 110 1.34 5.87 16.18
CA LEU A 110 0.75 7.10 15.66
C LEU A 110 1.11 8.35 16.49
N GLN A 111 1.35 8.20 17.79
CA GLN A 111 1.86 9.27 18.65
C GLN A 111 3.40 9.44 18.58
N GLY A 112 4.08 8.73 17.68
CA GLY A 112 5.54 8.81 17.53
C GLY A 112 6.34 8.32 18.75
N LYS A 113 5.71 7.57 19.66
CA LYS A 113 6.33 7.04 20.88
C LYS A 113 7.02 5.69 20.65
N SER A 114 6.62 4.94 19.64
CA SER A 114 7.26 3.69 19.21
C SER A 114 7.31 3.63 17.69
N GLY A 115 8.48 3.53 17.07
CA GLY A 115 8.53 3.26 15.63
C GLY A 115 7.87 1.91 15.30
N ILE A 116 7.36 1.76 14.08
CA ILE A 116 7.00 0.44 13.54
C ILE A 116 8.24 -0.46 13.71
N GLY A 117 8.09 -1.58 14.41
CA GLY A 117 9.20 -2.48 14.75
C GLY A 117 9.88 -2.28 16.13
N GLY A 118 9.32 -1.49 17.05
CA GLY A 118 9.82 -1.41 18.44
C GLY A 118 11.12 -0.61 18.60
N LYS A 119 11.40 0.30 17.67
CA LYS A 119 12.54 1.21 17.73
C LYS A 119 12.21 2.41 18.65
N ASN A 120 13.07 2.64 19.64
CA ASN A 120 12.96 3.72 20.63
C ASN A 120 13.00 5.10 19.96
N LYS A 121 12.56 6.13 20.69
CA LYS A 121 12.71 7.57 20.40
C LYS A 121 14.14 8.02 19.98
N LYS A 122 15.17 7.19 20.18
CA LYS A 122 16.55 7.40 19.73
C LYS A 122 16.81 6.98 18.27
N ASP A 123 16.00 6.09 17.70
CA ASP A 123 16.10 5.62 16.30
C ASP A 123 15.12 6.34 15.36
N VAL A 124 14.23 7.19 15.89
CA VAL A 124 13.55 8.26 15.14
C VAL A 124 14.58 9.38 14.90
N GLY A 125 15.74 8.99 14.36
CA GLY A 125 16.88 9.86 14.16
C GLY A 125 16.45 11.08 13.37
N THR A 126 16.82 12.26 13.86
CA THR A 126 16.75 13.55 13.17
C THR A 126 16.75 13.36 11.65
N HIS A 127 15.59 13.44 11.00
CA HIS A 127 15.50 13.25 9.56
C HIS A 127 16.18 14.43 8.86
N LYS A 128 17.50 14.38 8.68
CA LYS A 128 18.33 15.51 8.22
C LYS A 128 17.84 16.14 6.92
N PHE A 129 17.25 15.35 6.04
CA PHE A 129 16.62 15.84 4.82
C PHE A 129 15.27 16.51 5.14
N TRP A 130 14.31 15.76 5.71
CA TRP A 130 12.95 16.25 5.97
C TRP A 130 12.88 17.42 6.94
N SER A 131 13.85 17.57 7.84
CA SER A 131 13.97 18.73 8.74
C SER A 131 14.28 20.04 8.01
N THR A 132 14.64 19.98 6.72
CA THR A 132 14.90 21.15 5.87
C THR A 132 13.81 21.34 4.81
N GLN A 133 12.79 20.49 4.79
CA GLN A 133 11.72 20.55 3.79
C GLN A 133 10.49 21.26 4.38
N PRO A 134 9.67 21.91 3.53
CA PRO A 134 8.45 22.58 3.97
C PRO A 134 7.36 21.54 4.26
N VAL A 135 7.51 20.81 5.36
CA VAL A 135 6.54 19.82 5.87
C VAL A 135 6.34 20.03 7.38
N PRO A 136 5.15 19.70 7.92
CA PRO A 136 4.94 19.70 9.37
C PRO A 136 5.98 18.86 10.12
N GLN A 137 6.66 19.44 11.10
CA GLN A 137 7.73 18.75 11.83
C GLN A 137 7.19 17.98 13.04
N LEU A 138 7.86 16.87 13.38
CA LEU A 138 7.49 16.05 14.54
C LEU A 138 7.60 16.86 15.84
N GLY A 139 6.50 16.93 16.59
CA GLY A 139 6.43 17.62 17.88
C GLY A 139 6.03 19.09 17.80
N GLU A 140 5.78 19.63 16.60
CA GLU A 140 5.05 20.89 16.44
C GLU A 140 3.61 20.71 16.94
N ALA A 141 3.03 21.77 17.51
CA ALA A 141 1.61 21.77 17.86
C ALA A 141 0.77 21.55 16.60
N ALA A 142 -0.39 20.91 16.75
CA ALA A 142 -1.31 20.74 15.63
C ALA A 142 -1.65 22.11 15.05
N TYR A 143 -1.54 22.24 13.73
CA TYR A 143 -1.93 23.46 13.04
C TYR A 143 -3.46 23.61 13.09
N GLU A 144 -3.94 24.73 13.62
CA GLU A 144 -5.38 25.02 13.68
C GLU A 144 -5.91 25.54 12.34
N GLU A 145 -5.05 26.21 11.55
CA GLU A 145 -5.41 26.77 10.25
C GLU A 145 -4.67 26.11 9.10
N ASP A 146 -5.41 25.84 8.03
CA ASP A 146 -4.89 25.35 6.77
C ASP A 146 -4.09 26.43 6.04
N GLY A 147 -2.98 26.05 5.39
CA GLY A 147 -2.25 26.99 4.54
C GLY A 147 -0.87 26.54 4.11
N TYR A 148 -0.20 27.41 3.35
CA TYR A 148 1.17 27.21 2.90
C TYR A 148 2.16 27.27 4.07
N ILE A 149 3.20 26.43 4.01
CA ILE A 149 4.34 26.50 4.94
C ILE A 149 5.34 27.54 4.42
N GLU A 150 5.68 27.43 3.14
CA GLU A 150 6.43 28.42 2.36
C GLU A 150 5.53 29.01 1.27
N ALA A 151 5.54 30.34 1.14
CA ALA A 151 4.81 31.01 0.08
C ALA A 151 5.34 30.60 -1.32
N PRO A 152 4.47 30.52 -2.34
CA PRO A 152 4.88 30.32 -3.73
C PRO A 152 5.92 31.37 -4.14
N LYS A 153 6.95 30.91 -4.85
CA LYS A 153 8.03 31.77 -5.35
C LYS A 153 7.77 32.09 -6.83
N PRO A 154 8.13 33.29 -7.31
CA PRO A 154 8.07 33.58 -8.74
C PRO A 154 9.07 32.71 -9.52
N SER A 155 8.81 32.49 -10.81
CA SER A 155 9.60 31.58 -11.66
C SER A 155 11.09 31.89 -11.66
N GLU A 156 11.45 33.18 -11.54
CA GLU A 156 12.82 33.68 -11.59
C GLU A 156 13.62 33.31 -10.33
N GLU A 157 12.93 33.09 -9.21
CA GLU A 157 13.55 32.65 -7.94
C GLU A 157 13.67 31.12 -7.85
N VAL A 158 13.01 30.39 -8.74
CA VAL A 158 13.17 28.93 -8.84
C VAL A 158 14.49 28.62 -9.56
N ARG A 159 15.24 27.66 -9.02
CA ARG A 159 16.49 27.18 -9.63
C ARG A 159 16.24 26.67 -11.06
N GLN A 160 16.87 27.30 -12.05
CA GLN A 160 16.71 26.96 -13.47
C GLN A 160 17.50 25.71 -13.88
N ASP A 161 18.71 25.53 -13.33
CA ASP A 161 19.55 24.38 -13.63
C ASP A 161 19.20 23.15 -12.76
N PRO A 162 19.34 21.92 -13.29
CA PRO A 162 19.20 20.70 -12.50
C PRO A 162 20.10 20.69 -11.26
N TYR A 163 19.71 19.93 -10.23
CA TYR A 163 20.60 19.67 -9.10
C TYR A 163 21.84 18.88 -9.55
N PRO A 164 23.03 19.15 -8.99
CA PRO A 164 24.25 18.46 -9.38
C PRO A 164 24.18 16.97 -9.01
N LEU A 165 24.64 16.13 -9.92
CA LEU A 165 24.88 14.70 -9.70
C LEU A 165 26.38 14.41 -9.73
N PRO A 166 26.84 13.31 -9.10
CA PRO A 166 28.19 12.80 -9.35
C PRO A 166 28.39 12.56 -10.84
N LYS A 167 29.63 12.76 -11.33
CA LYS A 167 30.00 12.69 -12.77
C LYS A 167 29.66 11.35 -13.43
N GLU A 168 29.52 10.28 -12.63
CA GLU A 168 29.15 8.94 -13.07
C GLU A 168 27.66 8.81 -13.41
N PHE A 169 26.85 9.83 -13.11
CA PHE A 169 25.41 9.85 -13.31
C PHE A 169 24.97 11.08 -14.09
N VAL A 170 23.88 10.92 -14.84
CA VAL A 170 23.23 11.99 -15.58
C VAL A 170 21.72 11.93 -15.37
N TRP A 171 21.08 13.09 -15.34
CA TRP A 171 19.62 13.19 -15.37
C TRP A 171 19.09 12.69 -16.71
N SER A 172 17.90 12.10 -16.67
CA SER A 172 17.13 11.68 -17.83
C SER A 172 15.68 12.00 -17.59
N THR A 173 15.01 12.57 -18.58
CA THR A 173 13.54 12.64 -18.60
C THR A 173 13.05 11.43 -19.38
N LEU A 174 12.14 10.63 -18.82
CA LEU A 174 11.64 9.43 -19.49
C LEU A 174 10.41 9.76 -20.34
N ASP A 175 10.47 9.35 -21.61
CA ASP A 175 9.31 9.41 -22.51
C ASP A 175 8.59 8.05 -22.54
N LEU A 176 7.43 7.95 -21.90
CA LEU A 176 6.69 6.70 -21.78
C LEU A 176 5.86 6.35 -23.02
N THR A 177 5.87 7.23 -24.04
CA THR A 177 5.38 6.87 -25.39
C THR A 177 6.41 6.07 -26.18
N ASP A 178 7.65 6.01 -25.72
CA ASP A 178 8.70 5.14 -26.26
C ASP A 178 8.74 3.82 -25.48
N ASP A 179 8.42 2.73 -26.19
CA ASP A 179 8.32 1.39 -25.61
C ASP A 179 9.65 0.88 -25.04
N ALA A 180 10.79 1.34 -25.56
CA ALA A 180 12.09 0.98 -25.01
C ALA A 180 12.30 1.61 -23.63
N GLN A 181 11.97 2.90 -23.47
CA GLN A 181 12.09 3.59 -22.19
C GLN A 181 11.06 3.11 -21.16
N LEU A 182 9.84 2.80 -21.62
CA LEU A 182 8.83 2.17 -20.77
C LEU A 182 9.31 0.80 -20.25
N ARG A 183 9.92 0.00 -21.11
CA ARG A 183 10.52 -1.28 -20.73
C ARG A 183 11.65 -1.11 -19.72
N GLU A 184 12.54 -0.14 -19.91
CA GLU A 184 13.60 0.15 -18.94
C GLU A 184 13.04 0.52 -17.55
N LEU A 185 11.98 1.35 -17.51
CA LEU A 185 11.29 1.68 -16.27
C LEU A 185 10.67 0.44 -15.63
N TRP A 186 9.98 -0.37 -16.43
CA TRP A 186 9.40 -1.63 -16.00
C TRP A 186 10.46 -2.57 -15.40
N GLU A 187 11.63 -2.71 -16.02
CA GLU A 187 12.75 -3.53 -15.53
C GLU A 187 13.30 -2.97 -14.20
N LEU A 188 13.48 -1.64 -14.10
CA LEU A 188 13.93 -1.00 -12.86
C LEU A 188 12.96 -1.30 -11.71
N LEU A 189 11.66 -1.07 -11.92
CA LEU A 189 10.64 -1.27 -10.90
C LEU A 189 10.49 -2.76 -10.53
N SER A 190 10.43 -3.65 -11.51
CA SER A 190 10.26 -5.09 -11.29
C SER A 190 11.44 -5.73 -10.55
N ALA A 191 12.63 -5.15 -10.63
CA ALA A 191 13.80 -5.66 -9.91
C ALA A 191 14.09 -4.93 -8.59
N ASN A 192 13.63 -3.68 -8.42
CA ASN A 192 14.10 -2.79 -7.35
C ASN A 192 12.99 -2.04 -6.60
N TYR A 193 11.72 -2.19 -6.99
CA TYR A 193 10.61 -1.57 -6.26
C TYR A 193 10.22 -2.41 -5.03
N VAL A 194 9.09 -2.05 -4.43
CA VAL A 194 8.55 -2.59 -3.17
C VAL A 194 8.57 -4.12 -3.12
N GLU A 195 9.13 -4.61 -2.02
CA GLU A 195 9.07 -5.99 -1.55
C GLU A 195 8.29 -5.96 -0.22
N ASP A 196 7.50 -7.00 0.05
CA ASP A 196 6.98 -7.25 1.39
C ASP A 196 8.12 -7.50 2.39
N ASP A 197 7.82 -7.41 3.68
CA ASP A 197 8.83 -7.49 4.75
C ASP A 197 9.62 -8.82 4.74
N ASP A 198 8.98 -9.89 4.24
CA ASP A 198 9.57 -11.22 4.07
C ASP A 198 10.17 -11.46 2.67
N ALA A 199 10.10 -10.48 1.76
CA ALA A 199 10.53 -10.57 0.36
C ALA A 199 9.94 -11.77 -0.42
N SER A 200 8.73 -12.21 -0.06
CA SER A 200 8.00 -13.29 -0.72
C SER A 200 7.18 -12.81 -1.93
N PHE A 201 6.76 -11.54 -1.93
CA PHE A 201 5.95 -10.91 -2.97
C PHE A 201 6.57 -9.59 -3.44
N ARG A 202 6.62 -9.40 -4.76
CA ARG A 202 7.08 -8.14 -5.37
C ARG A 202 6.05 -7.63 -6.35
N PHE A 203 5.72 -6.34 -6.31
CA PHE A 203 4.79 -5.77 -7.28
C PHE A 203 5.28 -5.97 -8.72
N GLN A 204 4.35 -6.42 -9.56
CA GLN A 204 4.56 -6.66 -10.97
C GLN A 204 3.70 -5.67 -11.75
N TYR A 205 4.23 -4.47 -11.98
CA TYR A 205 3.56 -3.51 -12.85
C TYR A 205 3.54 -4.03 -14.29
N SER A 206 2.44 -3.88 -15.00
CA SER A 206 2.41 -4.10 -16.45
C SER A 206 2.76 -2.81 -17.19
N ALA A 207 3.11 -2.92 -18.47
CA ALA A 207 3.36 -1.75 -19.32
C ALA A 207 2.11 -0.86 -19.44
N GLU A 208 0.94 -1.48 -19.60
CA GLU A 208 -0.36 -0.82 -19.68
C GLU A 208 -0.68 -0.09 -18.38
N PHE A 209 -0.37 -0.70 -17.24
CA PHE A 209 -0.55 -0.09 -15.94
C PHE A 209 0.33 1.16 -15.77
N LEU A 210 1.59 1.09 -16.17
CA LEU A 210 2.52 2.21 -16.06
C LEU A 210 2.09 3.36 -16.98
N ARG A 211 1.67 3.08 -18.22
CA ARG A 211 1.10 4.11 -19.11
C ARG A 211 -0.14 4.75 -18.49
N TRP A 212 -1.10 3.92 -18.03
CA TRP A 212 -2.32 4.41 -17.39
C TRP A 212 -2.03 5.25 -16.13
N ALA A 213 -1.08 4.84 -15.30
CA ALA A 213 -0.76 5.54 -14.06
C ALA A 213 0.07 6.81 -14.25
N LEU A 214 0.99 6.83 -15.21
CA LEU A 214 1.97 7.90 -15.39
C LEU A 214 1.60 8.89 -16.50
N GLN A 215 0.54 8.65 -17.26
CA GLN A 215 0.11 9.55 -18.33
C GLN A 215 -1.34 10.03 -18.15
N PRO A 216 -1.74 10.56 -16.97
CA PRO A 216 -3.03 11.21 -16.84
C PRO A 216 -3.12 12.46 -17.72
N PRO A 217 -4.34 12.91 -18.09
CA PRO A 217 -4.54 14.16 -18.81
C PRO A 217 -3.76 15.33 -18.21
N GLY A 218 -3.04 16.08 -19.05
CA GLY A 218 -2.24 17.23 -18.60
C GLY A 218 -0.90 16.89 -17.93
N TYR A 219 -0.46 15.62 -17.91
CA TYR A 219 0.86 15.27 -17.36
C TYR A 219 2.01 16.02 -18.04
N HIS A 220 3.09 16.25 -17.28
CA HIS A 220 4.32 16.87 -17.77
C HIS A 220 5.40 15.81 -17.92
N LYS A 221 5.95 15.66 -19.14
CA LYS A 221 7.04 14.68 -19.38
C LYS A 221 8.23 14.96 -18.46
N GLU A 222 8.54 16.23 -18.21
CA GLU A 222 9.63 16.70 -17.37
C GLU A 222 9.52 16.22 -15.91
N TRP A 223 8.34 15.78 -15.47
CA TRP A 223 8.10 15.27 -14.13
C TRP A 223 8.38 13.76 -14.00
N HIS A 224 8.72 13.08 -15.10
CA HIS A 224 9.22 11.71 -15.11
C HIS A 224 10.75 11.71 -15.04
N VAL A 225 11.26 11.90 -13.83
CA VAL A 225 12.68 12.15 -13.57
C VAL A 225 13.40 10.83 -13.33
N GLY A 226 14.35 10.49 -14.20
CA GLY A 226 15.25 9.35 -14.10
C GLY A 226 16.70 9.75 -13.88
N VAL A 227 17.47 8.82 -13.32
CA VAL A 227 18.94 8.90 -13.23
C VAL A 227 19.54 7.73 -14.00
N ARG A 228 20.46 8.05 -14.92
CA ARG A 228 21.20 7.06 -15.71
C ARG A 228 22.68 7.08 -15.36
N VAL A 229 23.33 5.93 -15.47
CA VAL A 229 24.79 5.85 -15.42
C VAL A 229 25.36 6.46 -16.70
N ALA A 230 26.32 7.38 -16.57
CA ALA A 230 26.84 8.18 -17.67
C ALA A 230 27.51 7.32 -18.77
N SER A 231 28.24 6.28 -18.37
CA SER A 231 29.04 5.43 -19.26
C SER A 231 28.23 4.45 -20.10
N ASN A 232 27.18 3.85 -19.54
CA ASN A 232 26.39 2.80 -20.22
C ASN A 232 24.90 3.14 -20.38
N LYS A 233 24.47 4.33 -19.96
CA LYS A 233 23.10 4.85 -20.04
C LYS A 233 22.04 4.04 -19.29
N LYS A 234 22.44 3.07 -18.46
CA LYS A 234 21.52 2.24 -17.67
C LYS A 234 20.72 3.10 -16.69
N LEU A 235 19.39 2.93 -16.69
CA LEU A 235 18.50 3.56 -15.71
C LEU A 235 18.69 2.93 -14.33
N VAL A 236 18.95 3.76 -13.31
CA VAL A 236 19.27 3.30 -11.95
C VAL A 236 18.42 3.96 -10.85
N ALA A 237 17.68 5.01 -11.18
CA ALA A 237 16.67 5.55 -10.29
C ALA A 237 15.58 6.28 -11.08
N PHE A 238 14.40 6.41 -10.48
CA PHE A 238 13.24 7.05 -11.06
C PHE A 238 12.34 7.66 -9.98
N VAL A 239 11.68 8.77 -10.30
CA VAL A 239 10.55 9.34 -9.56
C VAL A 239 9.62 10.00 -10.56
N ALA A 240 8.31 9.89 -10.33
CA ALA A 240 7.31 10.56 -11.15
C ALA A 240 6.49 11.54 -10.31
N ALA A 241 6.04 12.60 -10.96
CA ALA A 241 4.94 13.41 -10.47
C ALA A 241 3.92 13.67 -11.58
N PHE A 242 2.68 13.97 -11.22
CA PHE A 242 1.62 14.36 -12.16
C PHE A 242 0.66 15.37 -11.52
N PRO A 243 0.05 16.27 -12.30
CA PRO A 243 -0.78 17.34 -11.77
C PRO A 243 -2.11 16.79 -11.25
N ILE A 244 -2.57 17.37 -10.15
CA ILE A 244 -3.86 17.04 -9.52
C ILE A 244 -4.55 18.30 -9.02
N ASN A 245 -5.89 18.26 -8.98
CA ASN A 245 -6.70 19.23 -8.23
C ASN A 245 -7.09 18.60 -6.90
N LEU A 246 -6.40 18.99 -5.83
CA LEU A 246 -6.59 18.45 -4.50
C LEU A 246 -7.43 19.41 -3.67
N ARG A 247 -8.61 18.97 -3.22
CA ARG A 247 -9.35 19.67 -2.18
C ARG A 247 -8.86 19.18 -0.82
N VAL A 248 -8.49 20.12 0.05
CA VAL A 248 -8.24 19.91 1.48
C VAL A 248 -9.17 20.84 2.26
N ARG A 249 -10.21 20.28 2.86
CA ARG A 249 -11.31 20.98 3.54
C ARG A 249 -11.94 22.00 2.61
N ALA A 250 -11.82 23.29 2.93
CA ALA A 250 -12.31 24.38 2.10
C ALA A 250 -11.38 24.71 0.91
N ASN A 251 -10.10 24.34 0.97
CA ASN A 251 -9.04 24.81 0.09
C ASN A 251 -8.89 23.94 -1.16
N LEU A 252 -9.01 24.53 -2.36
CA LEU A 252 -8.66 23.87 -3.62
C LEU A 252 -7.21 24.17 -3.98
N LEU A 253 -6.39 23.13 -4.09
CA LEU A 253 -4.98 23.22 -4.40
C LEU A 253 -4.71 22.62 -5.78
N ARG A 254 -4.04 23.38 -6.64
CA ARG A 254 -3.37 22.81 -7.81
C ARG A 254 -2.03 22.25 -7.34
N ALA A 255 -1.98 20.94 -7.13
CA ALA A 255 -0.86 20.24 -6.53
C ALA A 255 -0.27 19.22 -7.51
N SER A 256 0.84 18.61 -7.13
CA SER A 256 1.40 17.43 -7.81
C SER A 256 1.21 16.18 -6.95
N GLU A 257 0.78 15.07 -7.51
CA GLU A 257 0.91 13.77 -6.85
C GLU A 257 2.29 13.19 -7.17
N VAL A 258 3.07 12.81 -6.16
CA VAL A 258 4.41 12.22 -6.34
C VAL A 258 4.34 10.72 -6.04
N ASN A 259 4.83 9.90 -6.98
CA ASN A 259 4.78 8.44 -6.88
C ASN A 259 5.97 7.76 -7.58
N PHE A 260 6.07 6.45 -7.48
CA PHE A 260 7.07 5.60 -8.14
C PHE A 260 8.54 5.94 -7.83
N LEU A 261 8.81 6.49 -6.63
CA LEU A 261 10.18 6.71 -6.17
C LEU A 261 10.92 5.37 -6.03
N CYS A 262 11.85 5.12 -6.94
CA CYS A 262 12.62 3.88 -6.99
C CYS A 262 14.12 4.19 -7.13
N VAL A 263 14.94 3.54 -6.30
CA VAL A 263 16.40 3.55 -6.42
C VAL A 263 16.88 2.11 -6.50
N HIS A 264 17.72 1.84 -7.50
CA HIS A 264 18.34 0.54 -7.68
C HIS A 264 19.00 0.05 -6.39
N LYS A 265 18.80 -1.23 -6.02
CA LYS A 265 19.20 -1.78 -4.71
C LYS A 265 20.65 -1.47 -4.32
N LYS A 266 21.58 -1.59 -5.28
CA LYS A 266 23.03 -1.31 -5.09
C LYS A 266 23.37 0.16 -4.78
N LEU A 267 22.45 1.10 -5.05
CA LEU A 267 22.63 2.55 -4.81
C LEU A 267 21.81 3.05 -3.61
N ARG A 268 21.12 2.16 -2.88
CA ARG A 268 20.41 2.52 -1.64
C ARG A 268 21.40 2.93 -0.56
N SER A 269 20.93 3.73 0.40
CA SER A 269 21.74 4.34 1.47
C SER A 269 22.91 5.24 0.99
N LYS A 270 22.89 5.69 -0.27
CA LYS A 270 23.83 6.67 -0.84
C LYS A 270 23.24 8.08 -0.98
N ARG A 271 22.11 8.35 -0.31
CA ARG A 271 21.40 9.65 -0.32
C ARG A 271 20.95 10.14 -1.70
N LEU A 272 20.73 9.23 -2.64
CA LEU A 272 20.20 9.58 -3.97
C LEU A 272 18.72 10.00 -3.93
N ALA A 273 17.91 9.39 -3.05
CA ALA A 273 16.49 9.72 -2.93
C ALA A 273 16.22 11.20 -2.56
N PRO A 274 16.91 11.81 -1.58
CA PRO A 274 16.83 13.26 -1.35
C PRO A 274 17.12 14.12 -2.59
N VAL A 275 18.08 13.71 -3.43
CA VAL A 275 18.45 14.46 -4.65
C VAL A 275 17.36 14.33 -5.72
N LEU A 276 16.78 13.13 -5.88
CA LEU A 276 15.61 12.90 -6.74
C LEU A 276 14.41 13.73 -6.32
N ILE A 277 14.09 13.76 -5.02
CA ILE A 277 12.99 14.55 -4.48
C ILE A 277 13.22 16.04 -4.79
N LYS A 278 14.42 16.55 -4.52
CA LYS A 278 14.76 17.96 -4.85
C LYS A 278 14.60 18.27 -6.33
N GLU A 279 15.00 17.36 -7.22
CA GLU A 279 14.88 17.59 -8.67
C GLU A 279 13.42 17.55 -9.13
N VAL A 280 12.62 16.56 -8.72
CA VAL A 280 11.19 16.54 -9.11
C VAL A 280 10.42 17.73 -8.52
N THR A 281 10.72 18.15 -7.29
CA THR A 281 10.19 19.38 -6.69
C THR A 281 10.56 20.61 -7.53
N ARG A 282 11.81 20.71 -7.98
CA ARG A 282 12.26 21.80 -8.86
C ARG A 282 11.46 21.82 -10.17
N GLN A 283 11.25 20.66 -10.79
CA GLN A 283 10.45 20.54 -12.02
C GLN A 283 8.98 20.94 -11.81
N CYS A 284 8.40 20.64 -10.64
CA CYS A 284 7.05 21.10 -10.29
C CYS A 284 6.99 22.61 -10.07
N HIS A 285 7.96 23.17 -9.33
CA HIS A 285 8.06 24.60 -9.06
C HIS A 285 8.25 25.42 -10.35
N LEU A 286 9.01 24.92 -11.33
CA LEU A 286 9.16 25.55 -12.65
C LEU A 286 7.85 25.67 -13.44
N LYS A 287 6.86 24.82 -13.12
CA LYS A 287 5.50 24.90 -13.69
C LYS A 287 4.52 25.65 -12.77
N GLY A 288 5.02 26.29 -11.70
CA GLY A 288 4.21 27.04 -10.74
C GLY A 288 3.42 26.18 -9.75
N VAL A 289 3.77 24.90 -9.59
CA VAL A 289 3.10 23.97 -8.66
C VAL A 289 3.99 23.74 -7.45
N PHE A 290 3.54 24.16 -6.27
CA PHE A 290 4.37 24.22 -5.05
C PHE A 290 3.92 23.26 -3.94
N GLN A 291 2.78 22.60 -4.11
CA GLN A 291 2.23 21.64 -3.15
C GLN A 291 2.26 20.26 -3.77
N ALA A 292 2.43 19.25 -2.93
CA ALA A 292 2.35 17.88 -3.38
C ALA A 292 1.61 16.98 -2.41
N LEU A 293 0.95 15.96 -2.96
CA LEU A 293 0.47 14.81 -2.23
C LEU A 293 1.45 13.65 -2.45
N TYR A 294 1.81 12.95 -1.38
CA TYR A 294 2.55 11.71 -1.49
C TYR A 294 2.16 10.74 -0.38
N THR A 295 2.41 9.46 -0.60
CA THR A 295 2.08 8.41 0.36
C THR A 295 3.27 7.49 0.61
N ALA A 296 3.36 6.96 1.82
CA ALA A 296 4.41 6.00 2.17
C ALA A 296 3.94 5.08 3.30
N GLY A 297 4.33 3.81 3.23
CA GLY A 297 4.22 2.88 4.35
C GLY A 297 5.21 3.20 5.47
N ALA A 298 6.37 3.78 5.12
CA ALA A 298 7.30 4.32 6.11
C ALA A 298 6.72 5.57 6.80
N LEU A 299 6.99 5.71 8.10
CA LEU A 299 6.64 6.90 8.86
C LEU A 299 7.66 8.02 8.60
N LEU A 300 7.18 9.16 8.13
CA LEU A 300 7.94 10.38 7.87
C LEU A 300 7.33 11.56 8.68
N PRO A 301 8.06 12.65 8.93
CA PRO A 301 7.49 13.87 9.50
C PRO A 301 6.61 14.60 8.48
N THR A 302 5.34 14.92 8.73
CA THR A 302 4.40 14.30 9.69
C THR A 302 3.13 13.98 8.90
N PRO A 303 2.55 12.78 9.02
CA PRO A 303 1.40 12.40 8.20
C PRO A 303 0.15 13.21 8.56
N VAL A 304 -0.62 13.59 7.54
CA VAL A 304 -1.94 14.21 7.73
C VAL A 304 -3.02 13.17 8.03
N SER A 305 -2.79 11.91 7.64
CA SER A 305 -3.63 10.77 7.96
C SER A 305 -2.88 9.44 7.77
N THR A 306 -3.41 8.37 8.38
CA THR A 306 -2.96 6.99 8.21
C THR A 306 -4.17 6.08 8.01
N CYS A 307 -4.10 5.22 6.98
CA CYS A 307 -5.08 4.17 6.69
C CYS A 307 -4.43 2.78 6.76
N ARG A 308 -5.24 1.75 6.99
CA ARG A 308 -4.78 0.35 7.03
C ARG A 308 -5.25 -0.42 5.80
N TYR A 309 -4.38 -1.28 5.28
CA TYR A 309 -4.74 -2.26 4.25
C TYR A 309 -5.59 -3.39 4.84
N ASN A 310 -6.58 -3.82 4.09
CA ASN A 310 -7.43 -4.96 4.39
C ASN A 310 -7.51 -5.85 3.16
N HIS A 311 -7.67 -7.15 3.39
CA HIS A 311 -7.59 -8.15 2.33
C HIS A 311 -8.84 -9.02 2.33
N ARG A 312 -9.52 -9.06 1.19
CA ARG A 312 -10.60 -10.01 0.93
C ARG A 312 -10.07 -11.16 0.09
N CYS A 313 -9.85 -12.30 0.75
CA CYS A 313 -9.33 -13.50 0.12
C CYS A 313 -10.39 -14.20 -0.75
N LEU A 314 -10.14 -14.32 -2.06
CA LEU A 314 -11.02 -15.00 -3.00
C LEU A 314 -10.55 -16.44 -3.26
N ASN A 315 -9.28 -16.60 -3.65
CA ASN A 315 -8.67 -17.90 -3.94
C ASN A 315 -7.95 -18.49 -2.72
N ILE A 316 -8.72 -18.92 -1.73
CA ILE A 316 -8.20 -19.45 -0.45
C ILE A 316 -7.16 -20.57 -0.64
N PRO A 317 -7.35 -21.60 -1.51
CA PRO A 317 -6.36 -22.65 -1.68
C PRO A 317 -5.00 -22.12 -2.11
N LYS A 318 -4.96 -21.21 -3.10
CA LYS A 318 -3.72 -20.60 -3.58
C LYS A 318 -3.11 -19.71 -2.51
N LEU A 319 -3.89 -18.82 -1.90
CA LEU A 319 -3.41 -17.87 -0.89
C LEU A 319 -2.78 -18.57 0.32
N VAL A 320 -3.35 -19.70 0.76
CA VAL A 320 -2.75 -20.51 1.82
C VAL A 320 -1.48 -21.21 1.34
N ASN A 321 -1.49 -21.74 0.11
CA ASN A 321 -0.34 -22.44 -0.46
C ASN A 321 0.89 -21.53 -0.60
N VAL A 322 0.69 -20.28 -1.02
CA VAL A 322 1.75 -19.27 -1.20
C VAL A 322 2.03 -18.48 0.08
N ARG A 323 1.44 -18.87 1.21
CA ARG A 323 1.61 -18.24 2.55
C ARG A 323 1.21 -16.76 2.63
N PHE A 324 0.32 -16.31 1.74
CA PHE A 324 -0.30 -14.98 1.88
C PHE A 324 -1.25 -14.93 3.08
N THR A 325 -1.91 -16.05 3.39
CA THR A 325 -2.77 -16.20 4.58
C THR A 325 -2.61 -17.59 5.17
N TYR A 326 -3.04 -17.78 6.42
CA TYR A 326 -3.02 -19.07 7.08
C TYR A 326 -4.43 -19.55 7.43
N VAL A 327 -4.60 -20.87 7.58
CA VAL A 327 -5.81 -21.45 8.13
C VAL A 327 -5.78 -21.29 9.65
N PRO A 328 -6.77 -20.62 10.27
CA PRO A 328 -6.83 -20.52 11.73
C PRO A 328 -6.89 -21.90 12.39
N SER A 329 -6.28 -22.05 13.57
CA SER A 329 -6.21 -23.34 14.28
C SER A 329 -7.57 -23.95 14.63
N ASN A 330 -8.61 -23.12 14.74
CA ASN A 330 -9.99 -23.53 15.02
C ASN A 330 -10.82 -23.84 13.75
N MET A 331 -10.20 -23.91 12.58
CA MET A 331 -10.88 -24.06 11.30
C MET A 331 -10.15 -25.04 10.37
N THR A 332 -10.89 -25.72 9.49
CA THR A 332 -10.30 -26.50 8.40
C THR A 332 -10.21 -25.67 7.12
N LEU A 333 -9.28 -26.01 6.22
CA LEU A 333 -9.17 -25.35 4.92
C LEU A 333 -10.49 -25.37 4.14
N ALA A 334 -11.20 -26.51 4.13
CA ALA A 334 -12.50 -26.65 3.47
C ALA A 334 -13.56 -25.70 4.05
N ARG A 335 -13.56 -25.50 5.38
CA ARG A 335 -14.45 -24.52 6.02
C ARG A 335 -14.07 -23.09 5.67
N MET A 336 -12.77 -22.78 5.61
CA MET A 336 -12.27 -21.46 5.20
C MET A 336 -12.67 -21.12 3.77
N ILE A 337 -12.54 -22.07 2.84
CA ILE A 337 -13.01 -21.93 1.45
C ILE A 337 -14.51 -21.62 1.43
N ARG A 338 -15.32 -22.41 2.15
CA ARG A 338 -16.78 -22.24 2.17
C ARG A 338 -17.21 -20.87 2.71
N ILE A 339 -16.59 -20.41 3.80
CA ILE A 339 -16.93 -19.12 4.42
C ILE A 339 -16.52 -17.95 3.54
N ASN A 340 -15.43 -18.07 2.77
CA ASN A 340 -14.94 -17.01 1.89
C ASN A 340 -15.55 -17.05 0.48
N LYS A 341 -16.37 -18.04 0.14
CA LYS A 341 -17.02 -18.11 -1.18
C LYS A 341 -17.88 -16.87 -1.42
N VAL A 342 -17.71 -16.25 -2.58
CA VAL A 342 -18.56 -15.17 -3.09
C VAL A 342 -19.59 -15.72 -4.09
N PRO A 343 -20.72 -15.03 -4.33
CA PRO A 343 -21.66 -15.42 -5.37
C PRO A 343 -21.00 -15.46 -6.75
N GLU A 344 -21.33 -16.46 -7.57
CA GLU A 344 -20.81 -16.59 -8.93
C GLU A 344 -21.46 -15.58 -9.90
N HIS A 345 -22.65 -15.09 -9.56
CA HIS A 345 -23.40 -14.10 -10.32
C HIS A 345 -23.61 -12.84 -9.46
N PRO A 346 -23.17 -11.65 -9.93
CA PRO A 346 -23.48 -10.39 -9.26
C PRO A 346 -25.00 -10.18 -9.18
N ARG A 347 -25.49 -9.77 -8.01
CA ARG A 347 -26.92 -9.65 -7.69
C ARG A 347 -27.59 -8.45 -8.35
N LEU A 348 -26.81 -7.42 -8.67
CA LEU A 348 -27.25 -6.18 -9.29
C LEU A 348 -27.33 -6.28 -10.82
N LEU A 349 -26.93 -7.41 -11.43
CA LEU A 349 -27.07 -7.63 -12.89
C LEU A 349 -28.53 -7.42 -13.34
N ASP A 350 -29.48 -8.03 -12.63
CA ASP A 350 -30.91 -7.90 -12.93
C ASP A 350 -31.49 -6.52 -12.53
N ARG A 351 -30.66 -5.65 -11.94
CA ARG A 351 -31.00 -4.29 -11.50
C ARG A 351 -30.21 -3.21 -12.24
N GLY A 352 -29.61 -3.56 -13.37
CA GLY A 352 -28.94 -2.61 -14.26
C GLY A 352 -27.42 -2.48 -14.09
N LEU A 353 -26.78 -3.39 -13.36
CA LEU A 353 -25.31 -3.48 -13.33
C LEU A 353 -24.77 -3.80 -14.73
N ARG A 354 -23.89 -2.94 -15.24
CA ARG A 354 -23.15 -3.14 -16.50
C ARG A 354 -21.82 -2.40 -16.46
N GLU A 355 -20.93 -2.72 -17.39
CA GLU A 355 -19.69 -1.94 -17.54
C GLU A 355 -19.99 -0.48 -17.87
N MET A 356 -19.11 0.40 -17.40
CA MET A 356 -19.13 1.82 -17.77
C MET A 356 -18.80 2.00 -19.26
N GLU A 357 -19.58 2.83 -19.93
CA GLU A 357 -19.42 3.23 -21.32
C GLU A 357 -19.13 4.73 -21.44
N GLU A 358 -18.69 5.17 -22.63
CA GLU A 358 -18.39 6.58 -22.91
C GLU A 358 -19.62 7.49 -22.69
N LYS A 359 -20.83 6.96 -22.96
CA LYS A 359 -22.09 7.71 -22.77
C LYS A 359 -22.38 8.04 -21.30
N ASP A 360 -21.85 7.25 -20.37
CA ASP A 360 -22.10 7.42 -18.93
C ASP A 360 -21.18 8.47 -18.30
N LEU A 361 -20.18 8.95 -19.05
CA LEU A 361 -19.09 9.76 -18.52
C LEU A 361 -19.56 10.97 -17.71
N LEU A 362 -20.55 11.70 -18.22
CA LEU A 362 -21.06 12.91 -17.56
C LEU A 362 -21.83 12.58 -16.29
N GLU A 363 -22.65 11.53 -16.29
CA GLU A 363 -23.41 11.12 -15.10
C GLU A 363 -22.49 10.55 -14.02
N VAL A 364 -21.51 9.73 -14.40
CA VAL A 364 -20.49 9.20 -13.48
C VAL A 364 -19.63 10.32 -12.91
N ALA A 365 -19.21 11.29 -13.73
CA ALA A 365 -18.45 12.45 -13.26
C ALA A 365 -19.24 13.27 -12.24
N ALA A 366 -20.52 13.53 -12.51
CA ALA A 366 -21.39 14.26 -11.60
C ALA A 366 -21.63 13.50 -10.28
N LEU A 367 -21.90 12.19 -10.37
CA LEU A 367 -22.12 11.34 -9.20
C LEU A 367 -20.85 11.21 -8.35
N TYR A 368 -19.69 10.99 -8.99
CA TYR A 368 -18.39 11.02 -8.33
C TYR A 368 -18.19 12.35 -7.61
N ALA A 369 -18.23 13.48 -8.32
CA ALA A 369 -17.97 14.79 -7.74
C ALA A 369 -18.87 15.08 -6.54
N LYS A 370 -20.16 14.72 -6.63
CA LYS A 370 -21.11 14.89 -5.52
C LYS A 370 -20.80 13.96 -4.33
N TYR A 371 -20.49 12.70 -4.58
CA TYR A 371 -20.22 11.74 -3.51
C TYR A 371 -18.89 12.04 -2.81
N MET A 372 -17.88 12.48 -3.56
CA MET A 372 -16.58 12.85 -3.01
C MET A 372 -16.65 14.04 -2.04
N GLN A 373 -17.62 14.96 -2.20
CA GLN A 373 -17.78 16.12 -1.31
C GLN A 373 -17.97 15.77 0.17
N ARG A 374 -18.35 14.52 0.47
CA ARG A 374 -18.47 14.01 1.84
C ARG A 374 -17.12 13.82 2.54
N PHE A 375 -16.00 13.88 1.82
CA PHE A 375 -14.66 13.70 2.36
C PHE A 375 -13.89 15.02 2.43
N ASP A 376 -13.20 15.22 3.56
CA ASP A 376 -12.39 16.41 3.83
C ASP A 376 -11.19 16.54 2.89
N MET A 377 -10.64 15.44 2.38
CA MET A 377 -9.56 15.47 1.40
C MET A 377 -9.92 14.60 0.20
N ARG A 378 -9.90 15.18 -1.00
CA ARG A 378 -10.36 14.50 -2.22
C ARG A 378 -9.73 15.09 -3.47
N LEU A 379 -9.71 14.31 -4.54
CA LEU A 379 -9.46 14.84 -5.87
C LEU A 379 -10.72 15.40 -6.49
N GLU A 380 -10.56 16.52 -7.18
CA GLU A 380 -11.58 17.08 -8.06
C GLU A 380 -11.21 16.74 -9.50
N PHE A 381 -11.82 15.67 -10.02
CA PHE A 381 -11.61 15.27 -11.40
C PHE A 381 -12.42 16.12 -12.37
N THR A 382 -11.76 16.54 -13.43
CA THR A 382 -12.38 16.95 -14.69
C THR A 382 -12.99 15.75 -15.41
N SER A 383 -13.90 15.98 -16.36
CA SER A 383 -14.47 14.89 -17.17
C SER A 383 -13.41 14.08 -17.93
N GLU A 384 -12.31 14.71 -18.34
CA GLU A 384 -11.20 14.01 -19.00
C GLU A 384 -10.46 13.08 -18.03
N GLU A 385 -10.22 13.53 -16.79
CA GLU A 385 -9.63 12.70 -15.74
C GLU A 385 -10.56 11.56 -15.33
N VAL A 386 -11.88 11.79 -15.22
CA VAL A 386 -12.88 10.72 -15.00
C VAL A 386 -12.79 9.67 -16.12
N ARG A 387 -12.74 10.11 -17.38
CA ARG A 387 -12.59 9.22 -18.55
C ARG A 387 -11.30 8.41 -18.45
N HIS A 388 -10.18 9.05 -18.14
CA HIS A 388 -8.90 8.39 -18.00
C HIS A 388 -8.89 7.37 -16.84
N HIS A 389 -9.36 7.77 -15.66
CA HIS A 389 -9.30 6.91 -14.48
C HIS A 389 -10.27 5.73 -14.53
N PHE A 390 -11.41 5.87 -15.20
CA PHE A 390 -12.45 4.84 -15.17
C PHE A 390 -12.66 4.08 -16.47
N LEU A 391 -12.25 4.65 -17.62
CA LEU A 391 -12.52 4.09 -18.94
C LEU A 391 -11.26 3.72 -19.72
N SER A 392 -10.20 4.53 -19.69
CA SER A 392 -9.04 4.34 -20.58
C SER A 392 -8.26 3.06 -20.28
N GLY A 393 -8.27 2.59 -19.03
CA GLY A 393 -7.63 1.33 -18.61
C GLY A 393 -8.49 0.07 -18.82
N ARG A 394 -9.62 0.12 -19.54
CA ARG A 394 -10.55 -1.03 -19.67
C ARG A 394 -10.06 -2.20 -20.53
N GLY A 395 -8.89 -2.05 -21.16
CA GLY A 395 -8.34 -3.03 -22.10
C GLY A 395 -8.94 -2.96 -23.51
N GLU A 396 -8.48 -3.86 -24.38
CA GLU A 396 -8.85 -3.92 -25.79
C GLU A 396 -10.00 -4.90 -26.07
N GLY A 397 -10.82 -4.58 -27.07
CA GLY A 397 -11.95 -5.40 -27.50
C GLY A 397 -13.33 -4.83 -27.12
N PRO A 398 -14.42 -5.41 -27.67
CA PRO A 398 -15.77 -4.91 -27.45
C PRO A 398 -16.24 -5.09 -26.00
N GLY A 399 -17.21 -4.27 -25.58
CA GLY A 399 -18.02 -4.54 -24.39
C GLY A 399 -19.05 -5.61 -24.71
N GLU A 400 -18.90 -6.79 -24.14
CA GLU A 400 -19.86 -7.88 -24.28
C GLU A 400 -20.76 -7.97 -23.04
N LYS A 401 -21.95 -8.56 -23.18
CA LYS A 401 -22.91 -8.72 -22.07
C LYS A 401 -22.32 -9.48 -20.86
N GLU A 402 -21.30 -10.30 -21.11
CA GLU A 402 -20.60 -11.09 -20.09
C GLU A 402 -19.15 -10.63 -19.85
N SER A 403 -18.82 -9.37 -20.18
CA SER A 403 -17.47 -8.82 -19.98
C SER A 403 -16.98 -8.89 -18.53
N TRP A 404 -17.89 -8.94 -17.55
CA TRP A 404 -17.55 -9.17 -16.14
C TRP A 404 -16.98 -10.56 -15.83
N LYS A 405 -17.10 -11.55 -16.73
CA LYS A 405 -16.59 -12.90 -16.51
C LYS A 405 -15.12 -13.07 -16.90
N LYS A 406 -14.58 -12.22 -17.76
CA LYS A 406 -13.22 -12.38 -18.30
C LYS A 406 -12.55 -11.03 -18.51
N PRO A 407 -11.27 -10.89 -18.09
CA PRO A 407 -10.53 -9.67 -18.34
C PRO A 407 -10.25 -9.50 -19.84
N ARG A 408 -10.26 -8.25 -20.32
CA ARG A 408 -9.79 -7.88 -21.66
C ARG A 408 -8.26 -7.91 -21.72
N PRO A 409 -7.65 -8.17 -22.89
CA PRO A 409 -6.23 -7.95 -23.11
C PRO A 409 -5.83 -6.53 -22.70
N GLY A 410 -4.76 -6.41 -21.90
CA GLY A 410 -4.27 -5.12 -21.41
C GLY A 410 -5.20 -4.41 -20.42
N GLN A 411 -6.21 -5.08 -19.85
CA GLN A 411 -7.11 -4.45 -18.88
C GLN A 411 -6.39 -4.17 -17.56
N VAL A 412 -6.49 -2.91 -17.15
CA VAL A 412 -5.91 -2.36 -15.91
C VAL A 412 -6.99 -1.98 -14.91
N VAL A 413 -8.13 -1.46 -15.37
CA VAL A 413 -9.25 -1.02 -14.53
C VAL A 413 -10.56 -1.70 -14.93
N TRP A 414 -11.36 -1.99 -13.93
CA TRP A 414 -12.73 -2.50 -14.01
C TRP A 414 -13.63 -1.43 -13.43
N THR A 415 -14.53 -0.88 -14.23
CA THR A 415 -15.52 0.09 -13.78
C THR A 415 -16.90 -0.35 -14.23
N TYR A 416 -17.82 -0.42 -13.27
CA TYR A 416 -19.21 -0.79 -13.49
C TYR A 416 -20.13 0.29 -12.96
N VAL A 417 -21.24 0.49 -13.66
CA VAL A 417 -22.32 1.40 -13.30
C VAL A 417 -23.61 0.60 -13.06
N ILE A 418 -24.50 1.16 -12.24
CA ILE A 418 -25.85 0.65 -12.07
C ILE A 418 -26.78 1.67 -12.73
N GLU A 419 -27.37 1.27 -13.85
CA GLU A 419 -28.36 2.07 -14.57
C GLU A 419 -29.78 1.68 -14.12
N ASN A 420 -30.54 2.65 -13.59
CA ASN A 420 -31.92 2.41 -13.19
C ASN A 420 -32.77 1.94 -14.40
N PRO A 421 -33.37 0.74 -14.37
CA PRO A 421 -34.05 0.16 -15.54
C PRO A 421 -35.26 0.95 -16.06
N THR A 422 -35.82 1.87 -15.27
CA THR A 422 -37.00 2.67 -15.63
C THR A 422 -36.62 4.08 -16.04
N THR A 423 -35.71 4.72 -15.32
CA THR A 423 -35.33 6.12 -15.56
C THR A 423 -34.09 6.28 -16.43
N HIS A 424 -33.35 5.19 -16.66
CA HIS A 424 -32.07 5.15 -17.38
C HIS A 424 -30.96 6.04 -16.78
N LYS A 425 -31.15 6.50 -15.54
CA LYS A 425 -30.12 7.26 -14.82
C LYS A 425 -29.11 6.34 -14.16
N ILE A 426 -27.85 6.78 -14.12
CA ILE A 426 -26.81 6.13 -13.33
C ILE A 426 -26.99 6.49 -11.85
N THR A 427 -27.27 5.49 -11.03
CA THR A 427 -27.50 5.64 -9.58
C THR A 427 -26.25 5.35 -8.77
N ASP A 428 -25.40 4.45 -9.27
CA ASP A 428 -24.21 3.99 -8.58
C ASP A 428 -23.09 3.64 -9.56
N PHE A 429 -21.86 3.66 -9.08
CA PHE A 429 -20.75 3.01 -9.77
C PHE A 429 -19.73 2.47 -8.77
N PHE A 430 -18.94 1.47 -9.19
CA PHE A 430 -17.76 1.03 -8.47
C PHE A 430 -16.63 0.70 -9.44
N SER A 431 -15.40 0.77 -8.94
CA SER A 431 -14.21 0.43 -9.71
C SER A 431 -13.14 -0.27 -8.87
N PHE A 432 -12.31 -1.05 -9.55
CA PHE A 432 -11.08 -1.62 -8.99
C PHE A 432 -10.04 -1.75 -10.10
N TYR A 433 -8.76 -1.82 -9.74
CA TYR A 433 -7.67 -2.01 -10.70
C TYR A 433 -6.83 -3.25 -10.37
N SER A 434 -6.18 -3.80 -11.40
CA SER A 434 -5.25 -4.93 -11.27
C SER A 434 -3.87 -4.42 -10.91
N LEU A 435 -3.25 -5.02 -9.91
CA LEU A 435 -1.83 -4.92 -9.67
C LEU A 435 -1.31 -6.26 -9.13
N PRO A 436 -0.83 -7.15 -10.02
CA PRO A 436 -0.31 -8.43 -9.60
C PRO A 436 1.01 -8.27 -8.84
N SER A 437 1.37 -9.33 -8.11
CA SER A 437 2.69 -9.47 -7.50
C SER A 437 3.35 -10.76 -7.96
N SER A 438 4.64 -10.70 -8.29
CA SER A 438 5.45 -11.90 -8.51
C SER A 438 5.66 -12.62 -7.18
N ILE A 439 5.52 -13.95 -7.20
CA ILE A 439 5.73 -14.84 -6.06
C ILE A 439 7.13 -15.41 -6.17
N ILE A 440 7.99 -15.09 -5.21
CA ILE A 440 9.42 -15.42 -5.29
C ILE A 440 9.65 -16.83 -4.76
N GLY A 441 10.29 -17.68 -5.57
CA GLY A 441 10.79 -18.99 -5.14
C GLY A 441 9.73 -20.07 -4.91
N HIS A 442 8.49 -19.88 -5.36
CA HIS A 442 7.43 -20.86 -5.21
C HIS A 442 7.33 -21.80 -6.44
N PRO A 443 7.30 -23.14 -6.27
CA PRO A 443 7.49 -24.09 -7.37
C PRO A 443 6.31 -24.21 -8.35
N LYS A 444 5.11 -23.75 -7.97
CA LYS A 444 3.87 -23.91 -8.75
C LYS A 444 3.15 -22.61 -9.10
N HIS A 445 3.52 -21.52 -8.46
CA HIS A 445 2.81 -20.24 -8.58
C HIS A 445 3.87 -19.15 -8.71
N ASP A 446 3.78 -18.40 -9.78
CA ASP A 446 4.71 -17.32 -10.15
C ASP A 446 4.08 -15.94 -9.94
N VAL A 447 2.75 -15.85 -10.00
CA VAL A 447 2.00 -14.59 -9.87
C VAL A 447 0.85 -14.72 -8.87
N LEU A 448 0.71 -13.72 -8.02
CA LEU A 448 -0.45 -13.43 -7.19
C LEU A 448 -1.28 -12.33 -7.88
N ASN A 449 -2.48 -12.66 -8.36
CA ASN A 449 -3.37 -11.69 -8.99
C ASN A 449 -4.12 -10.92 -7.91
N ALA A 450 -3.70 -9.69 -7.64
CA ALA A 450 -4.37 -8.82 -6.67
C ALA A 450 -5.15 -7.70 -7.37
N ALA A 451 -6.41 -7.54 -6.97
CA ALA A 451 -7.23 -6.39 -7.29
C ALA A 451 -7.16 -5.38 -6.14
N TYR A 452 -7.29 -4.10 -6.44
CA TYR A 452 -7.35 -3.02 -5.47
C TYR A 452 -8.65 -2.26 -5.67
N LEU A 453 -9.51 -2.26 -4.64
CA LEU A 453 -10.71 -1.45 -4.61
C LEU A 453 -10.31 0.01 -4.83
N TYR A 454 -10.97 0.65 -5.80
CA TYR A 454 -10.63 2.00 -6.23
C TYR A 454 -11.74 2.98 -5.83
N TYR A 455 -12.33 3.73 -6.75
CA TYR A 455 -13.43 4.63 -6.44
C TYR A 455 -14.79 3.99 -6.64
N TYR A 456 -15.76 4.45 -5.86
CA TYR A 456 -17.17 4.12 -6.01
C TYR A 456 -18.00 5.32 -5.56
N ALA A 457 -19.27 5.34 -5.95
CA ALA A 457 -20.26 6.29 -5.47
C ALA A 457 -21.66 5.70 -5.56
N THR A 458 -22.55 6.23 -4.72
CA THR A 458 -23.97 5.88 -4.69
C THR A 458 -24.79 7.13 -4.39
N ASP A 459 -25.92 7.29 -5.09
CA ASP A 459 -26.87 8.37 -4.84
C ASP A 459 -27.67 8.19 -3.55
N VAL A 460 -27.73 6.97 -3.00
CA VAL A 460 -28.33 6.66 -1.69
C VAL A 460 -27.68 7.48 -0.57
N ALA A 461 -26.42 7.87 -0.72
CA ALA A 461 -25.73 8.74 0.23
C ALA A 461 -26.36 10.13 0.38
N PHE A 462 -27.25 10.53 -0.54
CA PHE A 462 -27.93 11.82 -0.52
C PHE A 462 -29.41 11.73 -0.17
N GLU A 463 -29.91 10.52 0.10
CA GLU A 463 -31.25 10.34 0.61
C GLU A 463 -31.30 10.76 2.09
N GLU A 464 -32.36 11.46 2.48
CA GLU A 464 -32.51 11.97 3.85
C GLU A 464 -32.48 10.83 4.88
N GLY A 465 -31.61 10.94 5.88
CA GLY A 465 -31.47 9.95 6.94
C GLY A 465 -30.84 8.61 6.52
N ALA A 466 -30.23 8.50 5.33
CA ALA A 466 -29.74 7.23 4.80
C ALA A 466 -28.59 6.62 5.60
N GLU A 467 -27.76 7.46 6.22
CA GLU A 467 -26.62 7.05 7.03
C GLU A 467 -27.11 6.51 8.38
N GLU A 468 -27.97 7.27 9.06
CA GLU A 468 -28.58 6.92 10.35
C GLU A 468 -29.48 5.69 10.26
N SER A 469 -30.22 5.55 9.15
CA SER A 469 -31.09 4.39 8.92
C SER A 469 -30.33 3.14 8.44
N GLY A 470 -29.01 3.22 8.24
CA GLY A 470 -28.19 2.12 7.71
C GLY A 470 -28.44 1.77 6.24
N ARG A 471 -29.17 2.61 5.48
CA ARG A 471 -29.44 2.39 4.06
C ARG A 471 -28.20 2.56 3.22
N LEU A 472 -27.39 3.58 3.52
CA LEU A 472 -26.08 3.77 2.87
C LEU A 472 -25.18 2.56 3.09
N LYS A 473 -25.04 2.11 4.34
CA LYS A 473 -24.26 0.92 4.71
C LYS A 473 -24.68 -0.29 3.87
N LYS A 474 -25.98 -0.60 3.87
CA LYS A 474 -26.54 -1.72 3.09
C LYS A 474 -26.27 -1.57 1.60
N ARG A 475 -26.40 -0.36 1.03
CA ARG A 475 -26.15 -0.13 -0.39
C ARG A 475 -24.69 -0.37 -0.75
N LEU A 476 -23.76 0.10 0.07
CA LEU A 476 -22.33 -0.14 -0.14
C LEU A 476 -21.95 -1.62 0.03
N GLU A 477 -22.55 -2.33 0.99
CA GLU A 477 -22.40 -3.78 1.11
C GLU A 477 -22.87 -4.52 -0.16
N GLU A 478 -23.99 -4.10 -0.77
CA GLU A 478 -24.46 -4.66 -2.05
C GLU A 478 -23.50 -4.35 -3.21
N LEU A 479 -23.09 -3.09 -3.37
CA LEU A 479 -22.19 -2.66 -4.45
C LEU A 479 -20.84 -3.37 -4.39
N ILE A 480 -20.21 -3.37 -3.22
CA ILE A 480 -18.89 -3.97 -3.05
C ILE A 480 -19.00 -5.50 -3.00
N GLY A 481 -20.11 -6.06 -2.51
CA GLY A 481 -20.40 -7.49 -2.61
C GLY A 481 -20.36 -7.98 -4.06
N ASP A 482 -20.99 -7.23 -4.97
CA ASP A 482 -20.97 -7.53 -6.40
C ASP A 482 -19.61 -7.24 -7.05
N CYS A 483 -18.90 -6.20 -6.61
CA CYS A 483 -17.50 -5.96 -7.00
C CYS A 483 -16.62 -7.19 -6.71
N LEU A 484 -16.80 -7.84 -5.55
CA LEU A 484 -16.07 -9.06 -5.20
C LEU A 484 -16.44 -10.24 -6.10
N SER A 485 -17.73 -10.38 -6.46
CA SER A 485 -18.18 -11.38 -7.44
C SER A 485 -17.52 -11.16 -8.81
N VAL A 486 -17.47 -9.91 -9.30
CA VAL A 486 -16.78 -9.59 -10.55
C VAL A 486 -15.29 -9.92 -10.47
N ALA A 487 -14.61 -9.54 -9.38
CA ALA A 487 -13.19 -9.82 -9.20
C ALA A 487 -12.87 -11.34 -9.15
N ASP A 488 -13.70 -12.13 -8.49
CA ASP A 488 -13.54 -13.60 -8.45
C ASP A 488 -13.67 -14.23 -9.85
N GLN A 489 -14.62 -13.72 -10.63
CA GLN A 489 -14.90 -14.22 -11.98
C GLN A 489 -13.78 -13.83 -12.95
N ALA A 490 -13.23 -12.63 -12.79
CA ALA A 490 -12.00 -12.17 -13.45
C ALA A 490 -10.70 -12.85 -12.94
N LYS A 491 -10.80 -13.86 -12.06
CA LYS A 491 -9.68 -14.69 -11.57
C LYS A 491 -8.64 -13.96 -10.74
N PHE A 492 -9.08 -12.94 -9.98
CA PHE A 492 -8.27 -12.38 -8.90
C PHE A 492 -8.21 -13.33 -7.70
N ASP A 493 -7.05 -13.39 -7.07
CA ASP A 493 -6.84 -14.21 -5.88
C ASP A 493 -7.27 -13.48 -4.61
N VAL A 494 -7.11 -12.15 -4.59
CA VAL A 494 -7.39 -11.28 -3.44
C VAL A 494 -7.84 -9.90 -3.92
N VAL A 495 -8.77 -9.28 -3.17
CA VAL A 495 -9.14 -7.87 -3.32
C VAL A 495 -8.63 -7.09 -2.11
N ASN A 496 -7.80 -6.09 -2.36
CA ASN A 496 -7.24 -5.21 -1.34
C ASN A 496 -8.12 -3.96 -1.20
N GLY A 497 -8.33 -3.49 0.03
CA GLY A 497 -9.04 -2.25 0.32
C GLY A 497 -8.42 -1.52 1.50
N LEU A 498 -8.33 -0.19 1.42
CA LEU A 498 -7.85 0.64 2.52
C LEU A 498 -9.01 1.02 3.46
N SER A 499 -8.71 1.38 4.71
CA SER A 499 -9.67 1.97 5.65
C SER A 499 -9.96 3.46 5.33
N LEU A 500 -10.19 3.78 4.05
CA LEU A 500 -10.55 5.10 3.55
C LEU A 500 -11.94 5.07 2.94
N MET A 501 -12.41 6.22 2.47
CA MET A 501 -13.79 6.48 2.06
C MET A 501 -14.78 5.99 3.12
N ASP A 502 -15.87 5.42 2.65
CA ASP A 502 -16.89 4.77 3.44
C ASP A 502 -16.60 3.28 3.65
N ASN A 503 -15.36 2.81 3.42
CA ASN A 503 -15.05 1.38 3.43
C ASN A 503 -15.39 0.71 4.77
N ARG A 504 -15.31 1.47 5.87
CA ARG A 504 -15.72 1.01 7.20
C ARG A 504 -17.12 0.39 7.24
N TYR A 505 -18.02 0.83 6.36
CA TYR A 505 -19.39 0.33 6.31
C TYR A 505 -19.50 -1.12 5.85
N PHE A 506 -18.53 -1.65 5.11
CA PHE A 506 -18.65 -2.99 4.54
C PHE A 506 -17.43 -3.89 4.76
N LEU A 507 -16.26 -3.34 5.17
CA LEU A 507 -15.03 -4.14 5.31
C LEU A 507 -15.25 -5.39 6.17
N GLN A 508 -15.80 -5.24 7.38
CA GLN A 508 -16.03 -6.37 8.28
C GLN A 508 -17.10 -7.33 7.75
N ASP A 509 -18.24 -6.81 7.31
CA ASP A 509 -19.39 -7.63 6.87
C ASP A 509 -19.09 -8.40 5.59
N LEU A 510 -18.30 -7.81 4.69
CA LEU A 510 -17.79 -8.47 3.49
C LEU A 510 -16.50 -9.26 3.73
N LYS A 511 -16.06 -9.44 4.99
CA LYS A 511 -14.93 -10.30 5.39
C LYS A 511 -13.57 -9.85 4.83
N PHE A 512 -13.35 -8.56 4.71
CA PHE A 512 -12.00 -8.04 4.56
C PHE A 512 -11.26 -8.22 5.90
N GLY A 513 -10.23 -9.05 5.90
CA GLY A 513 -9.35 -9.25 7.04
C GLY A 513 -8.37 -8.09 7.19
N LEU A 514 -7.97 -7.78 8.42
CA LEU A 514 -6.96 -6.76 8.69
C LEU A 514 -5.61 -7.20 8.09
N GLY A 515 -5.03 -6.34 7.25
CA GLY A 515 -3.63 -6.45 6.83
C GLY A 515 -2.68 -5.85 7.86
N ASP A 516 -1.41 -6.16 7.70
CA ASP A 516 -0.29 -5.60 8.46
C ASP A 516 0.16 -4.22 7.95
N GLY A 517 -0.03 -3.97 6.65
CA GLY A 517 0.35 -2.72 6.00
C GLY A 517 -0.46 -1.50 6.45
N LEU A 518 0.26 -0.43 6.80
CA LEU A 518 -0.28 0.93 6.94
C LEU A 518 0.15 1.78 5.75
N LEU A 519 -0.71 2.72 5.36
CA LEU A 519 -0.42 3.75 4.37
C LEU A 519 -0.58 5.13 5.03
N ASN A 520 0.50 5.89 5.04
CA ASN A 520 0.50 7.26 5.56
C ASN A 520 0.38 8.26 4.41
N PHE A 521 -0.43 9.29 4.61
CA PHE A 521 -0.66 10.38 3.66
C PHE A 521 0.05 11.62 4.13
N TYR A 522 0.70 12.32 3.20
CA TYR A 522 1.49 13.51 3.48
C TYR A 522 1.18 14.61 2.47
N LEU A 523 1.23 15.85 2.95
CA LEU A 523 1.17 17.03 2.10
C LEU A 523 2.51 17.76 2.18
N PHE A 524 3.12 17.98 1.01
CA PHE A 524 4.30 18.82 0.87
C PHE A 524 3.87 20.28 0.74
N ASN A 525 4.52 21.16 1.49
CA ASN A 525 4.28 22.59 1.53
C ASN A 525 2.82 23.00 1.82
N TRP A 526 2.14 22.21 2.65
CA TRP A 526 0.81 22.52 3.15
C TRP A 526 0.66 22.01 4.58
N ARG A 527 0.20 22.88 5.47
CA ARG A 527 -0.19 22.53 6.83
C ARG A 527 -1.72 22.41 6.90
N THR A 528 -2.19 21.43 7.66
CA THR A 528 -3.61 21.21 7.95
C THR A 528 -3.74 20.44 9.25
N ALA A 529 -4.86 20.61 9.95
CA ALA A 529 -5.21 19.76 11.09
C ALA A 529 -5.31 18.28 10.65
N PRO A 530 -4.95 17.31 11.52
CA PRO A 530 -5.07 15.89 11.20
C PRO A 530 -6.43 15.54 10.61
N LEU A 531 -6.41 14.77 9.53
CA LEU A 531 -7.60 14.22 8.93
C LEU A 531 -7.88 12.87 9.62
N ALA A 532 -9.14 12.43 9.65
CA ALA A 532 -9.49 11.12 10.21
C ALA A 532 -8.78 9.97 9.45
N GLY A 533 -9.07 8.71 9.72
CA GLY A 533 -8.47 7.59 8.98
C GLY A 533 -8.63 6.34 9.80
N LEU A 534 -7.52 5.79 10.30
CA LEU A 534 -7.59 4.74 11.31
C LEU A 534 -8.29 5.23 12.60
N ASN A 535 -8.08 6.50 12.98
CA ASN A 535 -8.71 7.11 14.14
C ASN A 535 -9.71 8.19 13.69
N ALA A 536 -10.83 8.31 14.42
CA ALA A 536 -11.71 9.45 14.29
C ALA A 536 -11.01 10.73 14.80
N VAL A 537 -11.35 11.89 14.23
CA VAL A 537 -10.81 13.19 14.63
C VAL A 537 -11.97 14.19 14.76
N GLY A 538 -12.04 14.92 15.87
CA GLY A 538 -12.94 16.06 16.03
C GLY A 538 -14.44 15.77 16.04
N GLY A 539 -14.87 14.56 16.41
CA GLY A 539 -16.29 14.17 16.37
C GLY A 539 -16.81 13.84 14.96
N THR A 540 -15.97 14.03 13.93
CA THR A 540 -16.18 13.43 12.62
C THR A 540 -15.78 11.97 12.71
N ASP A 541 -16.79 11.13 12.62
CA ASP A 541 -16.67 9.70 12.38
C ASP A 541 -15.70 9.45 11.20
N ALA A 542 -14.95 8.34 11.24
CA ALA A 542 -13.81 8.03 10.35
C ALA A 542 -14.17 7.95 8.84
N VAL A 543 -14.52 9.09 8.25
CA VAL A 543 -14.94 9.31 6.87
C VAL A 543 -13.79 10.05 6.23
N LEU A 544 -13.00 9.35 5.42
CA LEU A 544 -11.73 9.88 4.93
C LEU A 544 -11.54 9.74 3.43
N LEU A 545 -10.76 10.65 2.88
CA LEU A 545 -9.84 10.51 1.76
C LEU A 545 -10.25 9.67 0.56
N VAL A 546 -10.08 10.32 -0.57
CA VAL A 546 -10.19 9.74 -1.90
C VAL A 546 -8.85 9.99 -2.56
N LEU A 547 -7.96 8.98 -2.63
CA LEU A 547 -6.79 9.05 -3.51
C LEU A 547 -6.09 7.73 -3.88
N TYR A 548 -5.52 7.77 -5.07
CA TYR A 548 -5.00 6.70 -5.93
C TYR A 548 -3.71 6.04 -5.42
N LYS A 549 -3.52 4.81 -5.93
CA LYS A 549 -2.35 3.92 -5.95
C LYS A 549 -1.15 4.20 -5.03
N LEU A 550 -0.87 3.15 -4.26
CA LEU A 550 0.45 2.58 -3.96
C LEU A 550 1.34 3.28 -2.94
N CYS A 551 1.47 2.57 -1.81
CA CYS A 551 2.63 2.58 -0.94
C CYS A 551 3.97 2.63 -1.71
N TYR A 552 4.78 3.63 -1.37
CA TYR A 552 6.19 3.39 -1.08
C TYR A 552 6.28 2.56 0.21
N VAL A 553 6.44 1.23 0.15
CA VAL A 553 6.93 0.48 1.32
C VAL A 553 8.45 0.64 1.30
N GLY A 554 8.95 1.38 2.28
CA GLY A 554 10.36 1.69 2.38
C GLY A 554 11.18 0.42 2.50
N GLY A 555 11.93 0.09 1.46
CA GLY A 555 13.10 -0.77 1.62
C GLY A 555 14.02 -0.10 2.64
N ARG A 556 14.29 -0.80 3.75
CA ARG A 556 15.21 -0.45 4.85
C ARG A 556 15.73 0.98 4.77
N SER A 557 15.14 1.88 5.55
CA SER A 557 15.73 3.17 5.94
C SER A 557 16.98 3.01 6.82
N ASP A 558 17.67 1.87 6.73
CA ASP A 558 18.91 1.64 7.45
C ASP A 558 19.95 2.64 6.93
N LYS A 559 20.15 3.65 7.78
CA LYS A 559 21.15 4.71 7.74
C LYS A 559 20.92 5.77 6.64
N ILE A 560 20.04 6.74 6.95
CA ILE A 560 20.09 8.11 6.39
C ILE A 560 21.21 8.91 7.08
#